data_AF-H2ERY4-F1
#
_entry.id   AF-H2ERY4-F1
#
_cell.length_a   1.000
_cell.length_b   1.000
_cell.length_c   1.000
_cell.angle_alpha   90.00
_cell.angle_beta   90.00
_cell.angle_gamma   90.00
#
_symmetry.space_group_name_H-M   'P 1'
#
loop_
_entity.id
_entity.type
_entity.pdbx_description
1 polymer ?
#
loop_
_entity_poly.entity_id
_entity_poly.type
_entity_poly.pdbx_seq_one_letter_code
_entity_poly.pdbx_strand_id
1 'polypeptide(L)'
;MHYSKQFILDTVNGWHYPTLANTSNGTATITVQSLHVNPTVDTAYTSGDATITGGTCTTMSSVSAFKTCTYEIESQGGIGALHLTDNETISINKPTPTPETSGGGEEGGSLGFLSLIGLLGLGVIRRK
;
A
#
# COMPACT_ATOMS: atom_id res chain seq x y z
N MET A 1 -24.40 -1.94 -14.22
CA MET A 1 -23.22 -1.69 -13.36
C MET A 1 -22.43 -0.45 -13.84
N HIS A 2 -23.09 0.66 -14.22
CA HIS A 2 -22.37 1.86 -14.72
C HIS A 2 -21.98 2.83 -13.61
N TYR A 3 -22.73 2.87 -12.51
CA TYR A 3 -22.49 3.78 -11.39
C TYR A 3 -21.16 3.54 -10.69
N SER A 4 -20.83 2.29 -10.37
CA SER A 4 -19.57 1.96 -9.65
C SER A 4 -18.33 2.26 -10.50
N LYS A 5 -18.39 2.02 -11.82
CA LYS A 5 -17.30 2.32 -12.74
C LYS A 5 -17.05 3.82 -12.80
N GLN A 6 -18.10 4.60 -13.03
CA GLN A 6 -17.99 6.05 -13.17
C GLN A 6 -17.53 6.68 -11.85
N PHE A 7 -18.07 6.22 -10.72
CA PHE A 7 -17.67 6.67 -9.39
C PHE A 7 -16.16 6.49 -9.15
N ILE A 8 -15.59 5.34 -9.52
CA ILE A 8 -14.15 5.09 -9.35
C ILE A 8 -13.32 6.07 -10.18
N LEU A 9 -13.69 6.28 -11.46
CA LEU A 9 -12.96 7.20 -12.32
C LEU A 9 -13.05 8.64 -11.83
N ASP A 10 -14.23 9.08 -11.40
CA ASP A 10 -14.44 10.47 -10.95
C ASP A 10 -13.82 10.75 -9.58
N THR A 11 -13.76 9.74 -8.70
CA THR A 11 -13.26 9.90 -7.33
C THR A 11 -11.75 9.72 -7.23
N VAL A 12 -11.18 8.75 -7.94
CA VAL A 12 -9.75 8.47 -7.89
C VAL A 12 -9.00 9.31 -8.92
N ASN A 13 -9.42 9.23 -10.18
CA ASN A 13 -8.82 9.94 -11.32
C ASN A 13 -7.27 9.98 -11.29
N GLY A 14 -6.65 8.82 -11.08
CA GLY A 14 -5.21 8.68 -10.83
C GLY A 14 -4.70 7.30 -11.20
N TRP A 15 -3.51 6.94 -10.73
CA TRP A 15 -2.95 5.61 -10.89
C TRP A 15 -3.35 4.70 -9.74
N HIS A 16 -3.62 3.43 -10.05
CA HIS A 16 -3.64 2.35 -9.06
C HIS A 16 -2.35 1.53 -9.17
N TYR A 17 -1.64 1.39 -8.06
CA TYR A 17 -0.29 0.86 -8.02
C TYR A 17 0.08 0.32 -6.62
N PRO A 18 1.08 -0.58 -6.51
CA PRO A 18 1.64 -0.96 -5.22
C PRO A 18 2.48 0.17 -4.63
N THR A 19 2.35 0.44 -3.33
CA THR A 19 3.13 1.50 -2.65
C THR A 19 4.58 1.10 -2.35
N LEU A 20 4.86 -0.21 -2.33
CA LEU A 20 6.18 -0.80 -2.11
C LEU A 20 6.40 -1.92 -3.12
N ALA A 21 7.57 -1.92 -3.76
CA ALA A 21 8.09 -3.01 -4.56
C ALA A 21 9.50 -3.37 -4.11
N ASN A 22 9.85 -4.65 -4.19
CA ASN A 22 11.19 -5.13 -3.89
C ASN A 22 11.79 -5.76 -5.14
N THR A 23 13.06 -5.48 -5.39
CA THR A 23 13.81 -6.13 -6.46
C THR A 23 14.28 -7.51 -6.03
N SER A 24 14.23 -8.48 -6.95
CA SER A 24 14.85 -9.79 -6.82
C SER A 24 15.95 -9.89 -7.88
N ASN A 25 17.17 -10.26 -7.45
CA ASN A 25 18.35 -10.27 -8.31
C ASN A 25 18.55 -8.93 -9.07
N GLY A 26 18.30 -7.81 -8.39
CA GLY A 26 18.47 -6.46 -8.93
C GLY A 26 17.38 -5.97 -9.87
N THR A 27 16.30 -6.74 -10.09
CA THR A 27 15.21 -6.36 -11.00
C THR A 27 13.82 -6.46 -10.36
N ALA A 28 12.87 -5.66 -10.81
CA ALA A 28 11.45 -5.78 -10.50
C ALA A 28 10.58 -5.39 -11.70
N THR A 29 9.44 -6.06 -11.86
CA THR A 29 8.39 -5.65 -12.80
C THR A 29 7.20 -5.15 -12.01
N ILE A 30 6.85 -3.88 -12.20
CA ILE A 30 5.76 -3.21 -11.49
C ILE A 30 4.60 -3.01 -12.45
N THR A 31 3.41 -3.50 -12.08
CA THR A 31 2.19 -3.27 -12.86
C THR A 31 1.40 -2.13 -12.24
N VAL A 32 0.97 -1.20 -13.07
CA VAL A 32 0.08 -0.09 -12.69
C VAL A 32 -1.18 -0.12 -13.55
N GLN A 33 -2.27 0.46 -13.05
CA GLN A 33 -3.53 0.60 -13.76
C GLN A 33 -3.95 2.07 -13.80
N SER A 34 -4.36 2.56 -14.97
CA SER A 34 -4.94 3.90 -15.07
C SER A 34 -6.38 3.88 -14.55
N LEU A 35 -6.71 4.72 -13.59
CA LEU A 35 -8.07 5.05 -13.16
C LEU A 35 -8.45 6.48 -13.56
N HIS A 36 -7.74 7.06 -14.53
CA HIS A 36 -8.06 8.36 -15.09
C HIS A 36 -9.33 8.30 -15.95
N VAL A 37 -10.11 9.38 -15.95
CA VAL A 37 -11.28 9.52 -16.83
C VAL A 37 -10.85 9.57 -18.30
N ASN A 38 -9.76 10.28 -18.59
CA ASN A 38 -9.20 10.44 -19.93
C ASN A 38 -7.93 9.59 -20.11
N PRO A 39 -7.56 9.23 -21.36
CA PRO A 39 -6.26 8.62 -21.63
C PRO A 39 -5.12 9.50 -21.10
N THR A 40 -4.18 8.88 -20.39
CA THR A 40 -3.01 9.55 -19.83
C THR A 40 -1.73 9.08 -20.49
N VAL A 41 -0.70 9.92 -20.51
CA VAL A 41 0.61 9.58 -21.07
C VAL A 41 1.57 9.21 -19.94
N ASP A 42 2.60 8.42 -20.26
CA ASP A 42 3.67 8.14 -19.30
C ASP A 42 4.49 9.40 -19.03
N THR A 43 4.63 9.73 -17.76
CA THR A 43 5.47 10.82 -17.23
C THR A 43 6.34 10.34 -16.08
N ALA A 44 6.47 9.01 -15.91
CA ALA A 44 7.12 8.45 -14.75
C ALA A 44 8.63 8.71 -14.75
N TYR A 45 9.17 8.89 -13.56
CA TYR A 45 10.61 9.08 -13.36
C TYR A 45 11.06 8.38 -12.08
N THR A 46 12.36 8.25 -11.89
CA THR A 46 12.96 7.57 -10.73
C THR A 46 13.82 8.51 -9.90
N SER A 47 14.02 8.13 -8.63
CA SER A 47 15.00 8.74 -7.74
C SER A 47 15.65 7.68 -6.84
N GLY A 48 16.82 7.98 -6.28
CA GLY A 48 17.59 7.03 -5.46
C GLY A 48 18.15 5.86 -6.27
N ASP A 49 18.21 4.67 -5.66
CA ASP A 49 18.69 3.44 -6.32
C ASP A 49 17.55 2.69 -7.04
N ALA A 50 16.97 3.35 -8.03
CA ALA A 50 16.01 2.78 -8.96
C ALA A 50 16.26 3.37 -10.36
N THR A 51 16.20 2.53 -11.39
CA THR A 51 16.31 2.95 -12.80
C THR A 51 15.21 2.27 -13.61
N ILE A 52 14.48 3.04 -14.42
CA ILE A 52 13.55 2.46 -15.40
C ILE A 52 14.37 1.95 -16.58
N THR A 53 14.28 0.66 -16.88
CA THR A 53 14.97 0.02 -18.00
C THR A 53 14.04 -0.42 -19.12
N GLY A 54 12.74 -0.42 -18.87
CA GLY A 54 11.75 -0.79 -19.87
C GLY A 54 10.35 -0.94 -19.31
N GLY A 55 9.60 -1.87 -19.90
CA GLY A 55 8.20 -2.10 -19.61
C GLY A 55 7.25 -1.40 -20.58
N THR A 56 6.00 -1.83 -20.57
CA THR A 56 5.00 -1.41 -21.55
C THR A 56 4.55 0.04 -21.38
N CYS A 57 4.63 0.64 -20.19
CA CYS A 57 4.25 2.04 -19.99
C CYS A 57 5.12 2.98 -20.83
N THR A 58 6.42 2.69 -20.93
CA THR A 58 7.41 3.52 -21.64
C THR A 58 7.25 3.54 -23.17
N THR A 59 6.51 2.58 -23.72
CA THR A 59 6.32 2.41 -25.17
C THR A 59 4.90 2.70 -25.62
N MET A 60 3.94 2.75 -24.70
CA MET A 60 2.56 3.12 -25.01
C MET A 60 2.43 4.62 -25.23
N SER A 61 1.73 5.02 -26.29
CA SER A 61 1.43 6.44 -26.55
C SER A 61 0.46 7.04 -25.53
N SER A 62 -0.43 6.21 -24.96
CA SER A 62 -1.36 6.59 -23.91
C SER A 62 -1.96 5.35 -23.24
N VAL A 63 -2.35 5.46 -21.98
CA VAL A 63 -3.01 4.43 -21.18
C VAL A 63 -4.45 4.84 -20.90
N SER A 64 -5.41 4.13 -21.51
CA SER A 64 -6.85 4.39 -21.31
C SER A 64 -7.34 3.92 -19.94
N ALA A 65 -8.51 4.40 -19.52
CA ALA A 65 -9.18 4.00 -18.28
C ALA A 65 -9.23 2.47 -18.10
N PHE A 66 -8.87 2.00 -16.91
CA PHE A 66 -8.75 0.60 -16.48
C PHE A 66 -7.71 -0.25 -17.21
N LYS A 67 -6.94 0.31 -18.15
CA LYS A 67 -5.82 -0.40 -18.76
C LYS A 67 -4.64 -0.45 -17.81
N THR A 68 -3.93 -1.57 -17.88
CA THR A 68 -2.68 -1.78 -17.16
C THR A 68 -1.49 -1.57 -18.07
N CYS A 69 -0.38 -1.15 -17.49
CA CYS A 69 0.94 -1.17 -18.12
C CYS A 69 1.99 -1.52 -17.06
N THR A 70 3.21 -1.79 -17.52
CA THR A 70 4.32 -2.27 -16.69
C THR A 70 5.53 -1.34 -16.77
N TYR A 71 6.24 -1.23 -15.65
CA TYR A 71 7.60 -0.70 -15.58
C TYR A 71 8.56 -1.83 -15.21
N GLU A 72 9.68 -1.89 -15.91
CA GLU A 72 10.83 -2.71 -15.52
C GLU A 72 11.83 -1.81 -14.80
N ILE A 73 12.15 -2.18 -13.56
CA ILE A 73 13.01 -1.43 -12.66
C ILE A 73 14.25 -2.24 -12.34
N GLU A 74 15.42 -1.61 -12.47
CA GLU A 74 16.69 -2.10 -11.96
C GLU A 74 17.11 -1.34 -10.69
N SER A 75 17.80 -2.04 -9.79
CA SER A 75 18.36 -1.52 -8.55
C SER A 75 19.59 -2.33 -8.14
N GLN A 76 20.56 -1.69 -7.48
CA GLN A 76 21.72 -2.37 -6.90
C GLN A 76 21.45 -2.89 -5.47
N GLY A 77 20.19 -2.87 -5.03
CA GLY A 77 19.74 -3.35 -3.72
C GLY A 77 19.61 -2.25 -2.66
N GLY A 78 19.92 -1.00 -3.01
CA GLY A 78 19.65 0.19 -2.22
C GLY A 78 18.19 0.65 -2.33
N ILE A 79 17.89 1.73 -1.60
CA ILE A 79 16.55 2.32 -1.55
C ILE A 79 16.38 3.30 -2.71
N GLY A 80 15.28 3.15 -3.44
CA GLY A 80 14.89 4.04 -4.53
C GLY A 80 13.40 4.33 -4.55
N ALA A 81 12.96 5.04 -5.57
CA ALA A 81 11.55 5.32 -5.81
C ALA A 81 11.25 5.40 -7.31
N LEU A 82 10.07 4.91 -7.68
CA LEU A 82 9.41 5.16 -8.96
C LEU A 82 8.26 6.14 -8.71
N HIS A 83 8.31 7.28 -9.37
CA HIS A 83 7.27 8.32 -9.31
C HIS A 83 6.43 8.22 -10.58
N LEU A 84 5.15 7.90 -10.45
CA LEU A 84 4.19 7.92 -11.57
C LEU A 84 3.75 9.37 -11.88
N THR A 85 3.63 10.16 -10.82
CA THR A 85 3.46 11.62 -10.79
C THR A 85 4.18 12.15 -9.54
N ASP A 86 4.19 13.47 -9.35
CA ASP A 86 4.79 14.11 -8.17
C ASP A 86 4.22 13.61 -6.83
N ASN A 87 2.95 13.15 -6.83
CA ASN A 87 2.25 12.71 -5.63
C ASN A 87 2.04 11.18 -5.55
N GLU A 88 2.39 10.45 -6.61
CA GLU A 88 2.15 9.01 -6.70
C GLU A 88 3.46 8.26 -6.79
N THR A 89 3.90 7.73 -5.66
CA THR A 89 5.24 7.17 -5.50
C THR A 89 5.21 5.73 -5.02
N ILE A 90 6.02 4.91 -5.68
CA ILE A 90 6.28 3.51 -5.33
C ILE A 90 7.68 3.46 -4.71
N SER A 91 7.77 3.08 -3.45
CA SER A 91 9.05 2.85 -2.80
C SER A 91 9.68 1.57 -3.33
N ILE A 92 10.98 1.61 -3.64
CA ILE A 92 11.76 0.45 -4.08
C ILE A 92 12.71 0.03 -2.96
N ASN A 93 12.64 -1.24 -2.55
CA ASN A 93 13.50 -1.84 -1.51
C ASN A 93 13.47 -1.12 -0.15
N LYS A 94 12.43 -0.30 0.11
CA LYS A 94 12.29 0.38 1.40
C LYS A 94 11.97 -0.66 2.48
N PRO A 95 12.74 -0.73 3.58
CA PRO A 95 12.45 -1.64 4.68
C PRO A 95 11.05 -1.36 5.25
N THR A 96 10.24 -2.41 5.40
CA THR A 96 9.02 -2.33 6.18
C THR A 96 9.40 -2.25 7.66
N PRO A 97 8.84 -1.33 8.45
CA PRO A 97 9.09 -1.30 9.88
C PRO A 97 8.67 -2.64 10.48
N THR A 98 9.61 -3.32 11.13
CA THR A 98 9.29 -4.46 11.99
C THR A 98 8.43 -3.92 13.13
N PRO A 99 7.27 -4.50 13.45
CA PRO A 99 6.60 -4.17 14.69
C PRO A 99 7.60 -4.42 15.81
N GLU A 100 7.91 -3.40 16.61
CA GLU A 100 8.76 -3.57 17.76
C GLU A 100 8.12 -4.63 18.66
N THR A 101 8.85 -5.71 18.95
CA THR A 101 8.52 -6.53 20.11
C THR A 101 8.81 -5.64 21.31
N SER A 102 7.81 -4.89 21.75
CA SER A 102 7.86 -4.12 22.99
C SER A 102 8.13 -5.09 24.13
N GLY A 103 9.38 -5.14 24.57
CA GLY A 103 9.71 -5.70 25.87
C GLY A 103 9.04 -4.85 26.95
N GLY A 104 8.19 -5.49 27.75
CA GLY A 104 7.84 -5.05 29.11
C GLY A 104 7.12 -3.72 29.24
N GLY A 105 5.79 -3.76 29.18
CA GLY A 105 4.92 -2.67 29.60
C GLY A 105 3.54 -3.23 29.94
N GLU A 106 3.42 -3.74 31.17
CA GLU A 106 2.18 -4.22 31.77
C GLU A 106 1.18 -3.06 31.88
N GLU A 107 0.24 -2.92 30.94
CA GLU A 107 -0.95 -2.08 31.14
C GLU A 107 -2.05 -2.49 30.16
N GLY A 108 -2.60 -3.69 30.39
CA GLY A 108 -3.71 -4.24 29.63
C GLY A 108 -4.53 -5.15 30.53
N GLY A 109 -5.30 -4.54 31.43
CA GLY A 109 -6.14 -5.23 32.40
C GLY A 109 -7.18 -6.11 31.71
N SER A 110 -6.83 -7.38 31.47
CA SER A 110 -7.80 -8.43 31.22
C SER A 110 -8.54 -8.68 32.54
N LEU A 111 -9.77 -8.20 32.64
CA LEU A 111 -10.71 -8.65 33.67
C LEU A 111 -11.06 -10.10 33.33
N GLY A 112 -10.19 -11.02 33.71
CA GLY A 112 -10.42 -12.45 33.60
C GLY A 112 -11.68 -12.86 34.36
N PHE A 113 -12.18 -14.04 34.04
CA PHE A 113 -13.37 -14.70 34.58
C PHE A 113 -13.60 -14.57 36.11
N LEU A 114 -12.53 -14.31 36.89
CA LEU A 114 -12.59 -14.01 38.32
C LEU A 114 -13.36 -12.72 38.69
N SER A 115 -13.40 -11.70 37.81
CA SER A 115 -14.20 -10.49 38.06
C SER A 115 -15.71 -10.78 38.02
N LEU A 116 -16.12 -11.80 37.24
CA LEU A 116 -17.50 -12.25 37.14
C LEU A 116 -17.98 -12.95 38.42
N ILE A 117 -17.07 -13.63 39.14
CA ILE A 117 -17.37 -14.30 40.41
C ILE A 117 -17.51 -13.26 41.55
N GLY A 118 -16.73 -12.17 41.52
CA GLY A 118 -16.81 -11.09 42.50
C GLY A 118 -18.17 -10.38 42.52
N LEU A 119 -18.83 -10.23 41.37
CA LEU A 119 -20.15 -9.60 41.26
C LEU A 119 -21.31 -10.49 41.76
N LEU A 120 -21.13 -11.81 41.81
CA LEU A 120 -22.13 -12.73 42.37
C LEU A 120 -22.11 -12.76 43.91
N GLY A 121 -20.96 -12.50 44.53
CA GLY A 121 -20.81 -12.50 46.00
C GLY A 121 -21.49 -11.31 46.70
N LEU A 122 -21.59 -10.15 46.04
CA LEU A 122 -22.21 -8.94 46.60
C LEU A 122 -23.74 -8.93 46.52
N GLY A 123 -24.34 -9.83 45.74
CA GLY A 123 -25.80 -9.98 45.63
C GLY A 123 -26.45 -10.74 46.79
N VAL A 124 -25.71 -11.61 47.47
CA VAL A 124 -26.26 -12.51 48.52
C VAL A 124 -26.23 -11.85 49.91
N ILE A 125 -25.39 -10.84 50.13
CA ILE A 125 -25.29 -10.14 51.43
C ILE A 125 -26.45 -9.14 51.65
N ARG A 126 -27.19 -8.78 50.60
CA ARG A 126 -28.33 -7.82 50.70
C ARG A 126 -29.65 -8.43 51.15
N ARG A 127 -29.65 -9.66 51.69
CA ARG A 127 -30.80 -10.21 52.41
C ARG A 127 -30.41 -10.66 53.82
N LYS A 128 -30.26 -9.67 54.70
CA LYS A 128 -30.59 -9.78 56.12
C LYS A 128 -31.09 -8.44 56.62
#